data_AF-A0A959TCD4-F1
#
_entry.id   AF-A0A959TCD4-F1
#
_cell.length_a   1.000
_cell.length_b   1.000
_cell.length_c   1.000
_cell.angle_alpha   90.00
_cell.angle_beta   90.00
_cell.angle_gamma   90.00
#
_symmetry.space_group_name_H-M   'P 1'
#
loop_
_entity.id
_entity.type
_entity.pdbx_description
1 polymer ?
#
loop_
_entity_poly.entity_id
_entity_poly.type
_entity_poly.pdbx_seq_one_letter_code
_entity_poly.pdbx_strand_id
1 'polypeptide(L)'
;SWTLSVPLFNQMSNRTAAAQARIRYEQARVRMSDQRIQLELTVQQALNDQRAAYRQYLAAERAVNAQQASLAFTEERFEQGTATALDLTTAKANLQRSQADQIGARYNYLMAKKSLDILQGLPLEL
;
A
#
# COMPACT_ATOMS: atom_id res chain seq x y z
N SER A 1 -48.81 -36.15 19.72
CA SER A 1 -49.97 -35.26 19.52
C SER A 1 -49.53 -34.11 18.64
N TRP A 2 -50.25 -33.83 17.55
CA TRP A 2 -49.97 -32.70 16.66
C TRP A 2 -50.96 -31.58 16.94
N THR A 3 -50.47 -30.38 17.19
CA THR A 3 -51.29 -29.18 17.40
C THR A 3 -51.01 -28.18 16.28
N LEU A 4 -52.07 -27.70 15.64
CA LEU A 4 -52.02 -26.63 14.64
C LEU A 4 -52.63 -25.37 15.26
N SER A 5 -51.83 -24.31 15.36
CA SER A 5 -52.28 -23.01 15.85
C SER A 5 -52.17 -21.99 14.72
N VAL A 6 -53.32 -21.44 14.30
CA VAL A 6 -53.39 -20.37 13.29
C VAL A 6 -53.95 -19.12 13.98
N PRO A 7 -53.09 -18.23 14.48
CA PRO A 7 -53.55 -17.01 15.14
C PRO A 7 -54.18 -16.06 14.12
N LEU A 8 -55.49 -15.81 14.25
CA LEU A 8 -56.27 -14.97 13.32
C LEU A 8 -56.03 -13.46 13.50
N PHE A 9 -55.61 -13.02 14.69
CA PHE A 9 -55.28 -11.63 14.97
C PHE A 9 -54.18 -11.54 16.03
N ASN A 10 -53.05 -10.94 15.68
CA ASN A 10 -51.88 -10.82 16.55
C ASN A 10 -51.40 -9.36 16.72
N GLN A 11 -52.34 -8.41 16.79
CA GLN A 11 -52.06 -6.98 16.94
C GLN A 11 -51.08 -6.41 15.88
N MET A 12 -51.18 -6.89 14.62
CA MET A 12 -50.28 -6.53 13.51
C MET A 12 -48.80 -6.93 13.66
N SER A 13 -48.42 -7.73 14.66
CA SER A 13 -47.02 -8.11 14.92
C SER A 13 -46.32 -8.71 13.69
N ASN A 14 -46.99 -9.58 12.93
CA ASN A 14 -46.43 -10.17 11.70
C ASN A 14 -46.14 -9.11 10.62
N ARG A 15 -47.01 -8.11 10.49
CA ARG A 15 -46.84 -7.02 9.52
C ARG A 15 -45.66 -6.13 9.92
N THR A 16 -45.52 -5.82 11.20
CA THR A 16 -44.38 -5.06 11.74
C THR A 16 -43.08 -5.83 11.57
N ALA A 17 -43.06 -7.13 11.86
CA ALA A 17 -41.89 -7.99 11.68
C ALA A 17 -41.45 -8.05 10.21
N ALA A 18 -42.41 -8.19 9.26
CA ALA A 18 -42.13 -8.16 7.83
C ALA A 18 -41.57 -6.79 7.37
N ALA A 19 -42.15 -5.69 7.85
CA ALA A 19 -41.65 -4.34 7.57
C ALA A 19 -40.22 -4.13 8.10
N GLN A 20 -39.92 -4.59 9.31
CA GLN A 20 -38.58 -4.55 9.89
C GLN A 20 -37.59 -5.42 9.10
N ALA A 21 -37.99 -6.63 8.69
CA ALA A 21 -37.17 -7.50 7.85
C ALA A 21 -36.85 -6.82 6.51
N ARG A 22 -37.83 -6.15 5.90
CA ARG A 22 -37.61 -5.35 4.69
C ARG A 22 -36.59 -4.24 4.93
N ILE A 23 -36.72 -3.46 6.01
CA ILE A 23 -35.76 -2.41 6.35
C ILE A 23 -34.35 -2.98 6.53
N ARG A 24 -34.20 -4.10 7.26
CA ARG A 24 -32.90 -4.75 7.47
C ARG A 24 -32.27 -5.23 6.15
N TYR A 25 -33.09 -5.75 5.23
CA TYR A 25 -32.64 -6.13 3.89
C TYR A 25 -32.15 -4.93 3.08
N GLU A 26 -32.92 -3.84 3.06
CA GLU A 26 -32.52 -2.61 2.37
C GLU A 26 -31.22 -2.04 2.96
N GLN A 27 -31.08 -2.02 4.30
CA GLN A 27 -29.84 -1.64 4.98
C GLN A 27 -28.66 -2.54 4.63
N ALA A 28 -28.86 -3.86 4.57
CA ALA A 28 -27.82 -4.80 4.16
C ALA A 28 -27.38 -4.56 2.71
N ARG A 29 -28.33 -4.25 1.82
CA ARG A 29 -28.04 -3.91 0.42
C ARG A 29 -27.22 -2.63 0.29
N VAL A 30 -27.56 -1.59 1.06
CA VAL A 30 -26.77 -0.34 1.12
C VAL A 30 -25.37 -0.61 1.67
N ARG A 31 -25.24 -1.34 2.78
CA ARG A 31 -23.92 -1.71 3.35
C ARG A 31 -23.05 -2.49 2.37
N MET A 32 -23.64 -3.40 1.59
CA MET A 32 -22.90 -4.13 0.55
C MET A 32 -22.38 -3.18 -0.54
N SER A 33 -23.20 -2.21 -0.97
CA SER A 33 -22.78 -1.18 -1.93
C SER A 33 -21.63 -0.34 -1.37
N ASP A 34 -21.73 0.10 -0.12
CA ASP A 34 -20.69 0.90 0.54
C ASP A 34 -19.38 0.12 0.66
N GLN A 35 -19.45 -1.16 1.07
CA GLN A 35 -18.28 -2.04 1.15
C GLN A 35 -17.61 -2.24 -0.20
N ARG A 36 -18.38 -2.36 -1.29
CA ARG A 36 -17.84 -2.46 -2.65
C ARG A 36 -17.10 -1.19 -3.04
N ILE A 37 -17.70 -0.03 -2.81
CA ILE A 37 -17.07 1.26 -3.11
C ILE A 37 -15.78 1.44 -2.29
N GLN A 38 -15.80 1.06 -1.01
CA GLN A 38 -14.61 1.11 -0.16
C GLN A 38 -13.50 0.19 -0.69
N LEU A 39 -13.84 -1.04 -1.10
CA LEU A 39 -12.86 -1.96 -1.69
C LEU A 39 -12.24 -1.38 -2.97
N GLU A 40 -13.07 -0.83 -3.87
CA GLU A 40 -12.61 -0.18 -5.11
C GLU A 40 -11.64 0.98 -4.80
N LEU A 41 -11.97 1.82 -3.82
CA LEU A 41 -11.11 2.91 -3.37
C LEU A 41 -9.78 2.40 -2.77
N THR A 42 -9.83 1.38 -1.91
CA THR A 42 -8.64 0.79 -1.29
C THR A 42 -7.71 0.19 -2.34
N VAL A 43 -8.24 -0.51 -3.34
CA VAL A 43 -7.45 -1.05 -4.45
C VAL A 43 -6.81 0.07 -5.27
N GLN A 44 -7.56 1.12 -5.58
CA GLN A 44 -7.05 2.27 -6.34
C GLN A 44 -5.94 3.01 -5.57
N GLN A 45 -6.09 3.16 -4.25
CA GLN A 45 -5.06 3.75 -3.40
C GLN A 45 -3.81 2.88 -3.37
N ALA A 46 -3.95 1.57 -3.15
CA ALA A 46 -2.82 0.64 -3.15
C ALA A 46 -2.05 0.62 -4.48
N LEU A 47 -2.76 0.72 -5.62
CA LEU A 47 -2.13 0.88 -6.95
C LEU A 47 -1.31 2.17 -7.05
N ASN A 48 -1.85 3.27 -6.54
CA ASN A 48 -1.15 4.56 -6.55
C ASN A 48 0.09 4.52 -5.65
N ASP A 49 -0.04 3.94 -4.47
CA ASP A 49 1.07 3.79 -3.50
C ASP A 49 2.18 2.89 -4.07
N GLN A 50 1.82 1.77 -4.70
CA GLN A 50 2.78 0.88 -5.36
C GLN A 50 3.53 1.58 -6.49
N ARG A 51 2.84 2.36 -7.32
CA ARG A 51 3.45 3.14 -8.40
C ARG A 51 4.36 4.24 -7.85
N ALA A 52 3.96 4.90 -6.77
CA ALA A 52 4.77 5.91 -6.11
C ALA A 52 6.05 5.30 -5.53
N ALA A 53 5.94 4.18 -4.81
CA ALA A 53 7.07 3.46 -4.25
C ALA A 53 8.05 2.97 -5.35
N TYR A 54 7.54 2.51 -6.48
CA TYR A 54 8.38 2.14 -7.63
C TYR A 54 9.19 3.33 -8.17
N ARG A 55 8.53 4.48 -8.33
CA ARG A 55 9.20 5.71 -8.79
C ARG A 55 10.26 6.18 -7.78
N GLN A 56 9.98 6.07 -6.48
CA GLN A 56 10.95 6.38 -5.43
C GLN A 56 12.17 5.44 -5.50
N TYR A 57 11.95 4.14 -5.71
CA TYR A 57 13.05 3.19 -5.93
C TYR A 57 13.93 3.58 -7.14
N LEU A 58 13.32 3.89 -8.29
CA LEU A 58 14.07 4.33 -9.47
C LEU A 58 14.84 5.64 -9.24
N ALA A 59 14.26 6.57 -8.47
CA ALA A 59 14.93 7.82 -8.10
C ALA A 59 16.14 7.55 -7.18
N ALA A 60 15.99 6.65 -6.20
CA ALA A 60 17.07 6.27 -5.30
C ALA A 60 18.21 5.55 -6.04
N GLU A 61 17.88 4.68 -7.02
CA GLU A 61 18.88 4.04 -7.89
C GLU A 61 19.68 5.08 -8.69
N ARG A 62 19.01 6.09 -9.25
CA ARG A 62 19.70 7.21 -9.93
C ARG A 62 20.56 8.03 -8.96
N ALA A 63 20.12 8.22 -7.73
CA ALA A 63 20.90 8.91 -6.71
C ALA A 63 22.19 8.17 -6.36
N VAL A 64 22.14 6.83 -6.25
CA VAL A 64 23.34 5.99 -6.07
C VAL A 64 24.31 6.17 -7.23
N ASN A 65 23.81 6.09 -8.47
CA ASN A 65 24.66 6.27 -9.67
C ASN A 65 25.32 7.66 -9.71
N ALA A 66 24.55 8.71 -9.39
CA ALA A 66 25.08 10.07 -9.32
C ALA A 66 26.14 10.22 -8.23
N GLN A 67 25.91 9.64 -7.06
CA GLN A 67 26.85 9.72 -5.95
C GLN A 67 28.11 8.87 -6.18
N GLN A 68 28.00 7.79 -6.95
CA GLN A 68 29.13 6.99 -7.38
C GLN A 68 30.03 7.75 -8.36
N ALA A 69 29.43 8.48 -9.32
CA ALA A 69 30.17 9.38 -10.19
C ALA A 69 30.81 10.54 -9.41
N SER A 70 30.10 11.11 -8.42
CA SER A 70 30.64 12.14 -7.54
C SER A 70 31.84 11.65 -6.72
N LEU A 71 31.81 10.40 -6.24
CA LEU A 71 32.93 9.80 -5.53
C LEU A 71 34.13 9.64 -6.47
N ALA A 72 33.94 9.08 -7.66
CA ALA A 72 35.01 8.90 -8.64
C ALA A 72 35.69 10.24 -9.01
N PHE A 73 34.91 11.29 -9.23
CA PHE A 73 35.45 12.64 -9.47
C PHE A 73 36.23 13.19 -8.26
N THR A 74 35.78 12.90 -7.04
CA THR A 74 36.47 13.34 -5.81
C THR A 74 37.76 12.56 -5.60
N GLU A 75 37.79 11.27 -5.94
CA GLU A 75 38.98 10.42 -5.92
C GLU A 75 40.05 10.95 -6.88
N GLU A 76 39.68 11.25 -8.14
CA GLU A 76 40.60 11.84 -9.11
C GLU A 76 41.19 13.17 -8.63
N ARG A 77 40.33 14.05 -8.09
CA ARG A 77 40.78 15.33 -7.53
C ARG A 77 41.71 15.15 -6.33
N PHE A 78 41.46 14.15 -5.49
CA PHE A 78 42.31 13.83 -4.33
C PHE A 78 43.67 13.31 -4.79
N GLU A 79 43.73 12.44 -5.81
CA GLU A 79 44.98 11.98 -6.43
C GLU A 79 45.79 13.12 -7.05
N GLN A 80 45.11 14.11 -7.63
CA GLN A 80 45.73 15.33 -8.15
C GLN A 80 46.10 16.36 -7.06
N GLY A 81 45.78 16.09 -5.79
CA GLY A 81 46.04 16.99 -4.66
C GLY A 81 45.11 18.21 -4.59
N THR A 82 44.02 18.23 -5.35
CA THR A 82 43.05 19.35 -5.42
C THR A 82 41.77 19.11 -4.60
N ALA A 83 41.67 17.96 -3.92
CA ALA A 83 40.66 17.66 -2.92
C ALA A 83 41.32 17.15 -1.64
N THR A 84 40.64 17.32 -0.51
CA THR A 84 41.14 16.94 0.81
C THR A 84 40.66 15.53 1.22
N ALA A 85 41.30 14.95 2.24
CA ALA A 85 40.85 13.68 2.82
C ALA A 85 39.42 13.79 3.42
N LEU A 86 39.03 14.98 3.87
CA LEU A 86 37.68 15.26 4.33
C LEU A 86 36.66 15.21 3.18
N ASP A 87 36.99 15.76 2.01
CA ASP A 87 36.12 15.70 0.82
C ASP A 87 35.89 14.25 0.39
N LEU A 88 36.97 13.45 0.34
CA LEU A 88 36.89 12.04 0.00
C LEU A 88 36.02 11.25 0.99
N THR A 89 36.20 11.48 2.28
CA THR A 89 35.40 10.82 3.33
C THR A 89 33.93 11.22 3.24
N THR A 90 33.65 12.50 2.98
CA THR A 90 32.29 13.03 2.75
C THR A 90 31.64 12.37 1.55
N ALA A 91 32.35 12.25 0.42
CA ALA A 91 31.83 11.63 -0.79
C ALA A 91 31.50 10.14 -0.60
N LYS A 92 32.34 9.41 0.15
CA LYS A 92 32.10 8.00 0.53
C LYS A 92 30.88 7.87 1.45
N ALA A 93 30.77 8.73 2.46
CA ALA A 93 29.63 8.72 3.38
C ALA A 93 28.30 9.00 2.66
N ASN A 94 28.30 9.92 1.71
CA ASN A 94 27.14 10.22 0.88
C ASN A 94 26.76 9.03 -0.01
N LEU A 95 27.73 8.32 -0.61
CA LEU A 95 27.46 7.12 -1.40
C LEU A 95 26.82 6.04 -0.55
N GLN A 96 27.40 5.77 0.62
CA GLN A 96 26.88 4.78 1.55
C GLN A 96 25.45 5.12 2.01
N ARG A 97 25.16 6.40 2.28
CA ARG A 97 23.81 6.85 2.61
C ARG A 97 22.83 6.60 1.46
N SER A 98 23.19 7.00 0.24
CA SER A 98 22.33 6.79 -0.94
C SER A 98 22.04 5.31 -1.21
N GLN A 99 23.01 4.42 -0.96
CA GLN A 99 22.82 2.97 -1.08
C GLN A 99 21.86 2.44 -0.02
N ALA A 100 21.96 2.91 1.23
CA ALA A 100 21.02 2.56 2.28
C ALA A 100 19.58 3.03 1.93
N ASP A 101 19.45 4.25 1.43
CA ASP A 101 18.17 4.81 0.98
C ASP A 101 17.57 4.00 -0.19
N GLN A 102 18.39 3.57 -1.15
CA GLN A 102 17.96 2.69 -2.25
C GLN A 102 17.44 1.35 -1.75
N ILE A 103 18.14 0.73 -0.78
CA ILE A 103 17.70 -0.53 -0.17
C ILE A 103 16.35 -0.35 0.51
N GLY A 104 16.18 0.72 1.30
CA GLY A 104 14.91 1.04 1.93
C GLY A 104 13.78 1.25 0.92
N ALA A 105 14.03 2.02 -0.14
CA ALA A 105 13.07 2.27 -1.20
C ALA A 105 12.68 0.98 -1.95
N ARG A 106 13.63 0.06 -2.18
CA ARG A 106 13.37 -1.25 -2.78
C ARG A 106 12.44 -2.10 -1.91
N TYR A 107 12.68 -2.15 -0.60
CA TYR A 107 11.80 -2.88 0.32
C TYR A 107 10.39 -2.29 0.35
N ASN A 108 10.26 -0.96 0.42
CA ASN A 108 8.97 -0.29 0.40
C ASN A 108 8.17 -0.62 -0.87
N TYR A 109 8.83 -0.63 -2.03
CA TYR A 109 8.22 -1.04 -3.30
C TYR A 109 7.74 -2.49 -3.27
N LEU A 110 8.56 -3.42 -2.77
CA LEU A 110 8.19 -4.84 -2.68
C LEU A 110 7.01 -5.07 -1.73
N MET A 111 6.97 -4.36 -0.60
CA MET A 111 5.84 -4.44 0.34
C MET A 111 4.56 -3.85 -0.26
N ALA A 112 4.64 -2.70 -0.92
CA ALA A 112 3.49 -2.11 -1.59
C ALA A 112 2.94 -3.02 -2.70
N LYS A 113 3.82 -3.72 -3.42
CA LYS A 113 3.43 -4.75 -4.39
C LYS A 113 2.69 -5.92 -3.73
N LYS A 114 3.25 -6.55 -2.69
CA LYS A 114 2.58 -7.66 -1.98
C LYS A 114 1.24 -7.24 -1.34
N SER A 115 1.14 -6.02 -0.81
CA SER A 115 -0.11 -5.50 -0.24
C SER A 115 -1.23 -5.42 -1.28
N LEU A 116 -0.89 -4.98 -2.49
CA LEU A 116 -1.84 -4.94 -3.60
C LEU A 116 -2.31 -6.34 -4.03
N ASP A 117 -1.41 -7.33 -4.05
CA ASP A 117 -1.74 -8.71 -4.39
C ASP A 117 -2.79 -9.29 -3.42
N ILE A 118 -2.67 -8.99 -2.13
CA ILE A 118 -3.64 -9.37 -1.08
C ILE A 118 -5.02 -8.75 -1.36
N LEU A 119 -5.07 -7.46 -1.69
CA LEU A 119 -6.32 -6.74 -1.95
C LEU A 119 -7.03 -7.23 -3.22
N GLN A 120 -6.31 -7.78 -4.18
CA GLN A 120 -6.85 -8.37 -5.41
C GLN A 120 -7.32 -9.83 -5.22
N GLY A 121 -7.12 -10.41 -4.03
CA GLY A 121 -7.49 -11.80 -3.74
C GLY A 121 -6.58 -12.83 -4.40
N LEU A 122 -5.37 -12.45 -4.81
CA LEU A 122 -4.37 -13.37 -5.35
C LEU A 122 -3.69 -14.14 -4.20
N PRO A 123 -3.47 -15.47 -4.34
CA PRO A 123 -2.80 -16.25 -3.31
C PRO A 123 -1.36 -15.80 -3.10
N LEU A 124 -0.92 -15.79 -1.83
CA LEU A 124 0.44 -15.42 -1.43
C LEU A 124 1.44 -16.47 -1.90
N GLU A 125 2.25 -16.15 -2.91
CA GLU A 125 3.53 -16.86 -3.12
C GLU A 125 4.61 -16.13 -2.31
N LEU A 126 5.23 -16.87 -1.38
CA LEU A 126 6.24 -16.36 -0.46
C LEU A 126 7.55 -16.05 -1.19
#